data_AF-A0A1I8AXT6-F1
#
_entry.id   AF-A0A1I8AXT6-F1
#
_cell.length_a   1.000
_cell.length_b   1.000
_cell.length_c   1.000
_cell.angle_alpha   90.00
_cell.angle_beta   90.00
_cell.angle_gamma   90.00
#
_symmetry.space_group_name_H-M   'P 1'
#
loop_
_entity.id
_entity.type
_entity.pdbx_description
1 polymer ?
#
loop_
_entity_poly.entity_id
_entity_poly.type
_entity_poly.pdbx_seq_one_letter_code
_entity_poly.pdbx_strand_id
1 'polypeptide(L)'
;MVNEKRKAMSYDYILNGNWTSALCIWQQAGQWAEAYRVAKASGGILNHEQTAYLWARSLGIEAAISSLGQELLVEAINFSVTRSDFEFAFGLCHRGVVHRLQFVQQKYAENLAEKRRLAEEFKQRGEFQAAEEQYMLVDDWTAAVNMYQQMGRWSDAYRLAQTFGDESARKQISYLWAKSLDVEAIKLLTQQVIDEAINVSLNNGDFNFFLDLCHMSGVVDHQIHHSLEEENVQQAMKNRPELYNDWLRSYKPGATDALWSSVAEEVGEPVDVIKKPWVRLKRKFRDEKKKPESDWAFFDRLKFLDENSGAEVDTDNAKILHHFDIIDFSGATEIFKISTSVNE
;
A
#
# COMPACT_ATOMS: atom_id res chain seq x y z
N MET A 1 5.71 18.79 -55.88
CA MET A 1 7.18 18.58 -55.91
C MET A 1 7.74 17.67 -54.81
N VAL A 2 7.77 18.03 -53.52
CA VAL A 2 8.43 17.17 -52.49
C VAL A 2 7.71 15.83 -52.30
N ASN A 3 6.38 15.82 -52.23
CA ASN A 3 5.60 14.58 -52.09
C ASN A 3 5.64 13.69 -53.35
N GLU A 4 5.77 14.27 -54.54
CA GLU A 4 5.88 13.50 -55.79
C GLU A 4 7.24 12.83 -55.93
N LYS A 5 8.33 13.52 -55.53
CA LYS A 5 9.67 12.91 -55.48
C LYS A 5 9.74 11.76 -54.48
N ARG A 6 9.12 11.92 -53.31
CA ARG A 6 8.99 10.85 -52.29
C ARG A 6 8.17 9.67 -52.81
N LYS A 7 7.05 9.94 -53.49
CA LYS A 7 6.22 8.93 -54.13
C LYS A 7 7.01 8.12 -55.16
N ALA A 8 7.69 8.78 -56.10
CA ALA A 8 8.51 8.13 -57.11
C ALA A 8 9.62 7.26 -56.48
N MET A 9 10.31 7.78 -55.47
CA MET A 9 11.35 7.07 -54.72
C MET A 9 10.79 5.84 -53.97
N SER A 10 9.61 5.95 -53.36
CA SER A 10 8.96 4.81 -52.70
C SER A 10 8.55 3.70 -53.68
N TYR A 11 8.09 4.07 -54.89
CA TYR A 11 7.70 3.09 -55.92
C TYR A 11 8.92 2.34 -56.44
N ASP A 12 10.03 3.05 -56.65
CA ASP A 12 11.30 2.43 -57.03
C ASP A 12 11.78 1.43 -55.95
N TYR A 13 11.70 1.80 -54.67
CA TYR A 13 12.04 0.88 -53.58
C TYR A 13 11.12 -0.35 -53.49
N ILE A 14 9.81 -0.20 -53.73
CA ILE A 14 8.87 -1.33 -53.75
C ILE A 14 9.16 -2.26 -54.94
N LEU A 15 9.43 -1.71 -56.13
CA LEU A 15 9.78 -2.50 -57.32
C LEU A 15 11.09 -3.28 -57.15
N ASN A 16 12.03 -2.71 -56.40
CA ASN A 16 13.30 -3.36 -56.03
C ASN A 16 13.17 -4.30 -54.81
N GLY A 17 11.95 -4.59 -54.34
CA GLY A 17 11.69 -5.49 -53.21
C GLY A 17 12.04 -4.92 -51.82
N ASN A 18 12.46 -3.67 -51.75
CA ASN A 18 12.87 -2.98 -50.52
C ASN A 18 11.70 -2.17 -49.92
N TRP A 19 10.64 -2.88 -49.54
CA TRP A 19 9.42 -2.28 -48.98
C TRP A 19 9.65 -1.57 -47.63
N THR A 20 10.67 -1.95 -46.87
CA THR A 20 11.02 -1.33 -45.58
C THR A 20 11.50 0.12 -45.75
N SER A 21 12.32 0.38 -46.77
CA SER A 21 12.77 1.73 -47.11
C SER A 21 11.61 2.59 -47.60
N ALA A 22 10.71 2.03 -48.40
CA ALA A 22 9.49 2.71 -48.82
C ALA A 22 8.57 3.05 -47.64
N LEU A 23 8.40 2.12 -46.68
CA LEU A 23 7.61 2.32 -45.47
C LEU A 23 8.16 3.48 -44.62
N CYS A 24 9.48 3.50 -44.40
CA CYS A 24 10.16 4.54 -43.62
C CYS A 24 9.93 5.94 -44.22
N ILE A 25 10.00 6.08 -45.54
CA ILE A 25 9.76 7.36 -46.24
C ILE A 25 8.33 7.86 -45.97
N TRP A 26 7.34 6.97 -46.04
CA TRP A 26 5.95 7.34 -45.83
C TRP A 26 5.63 7.69 -44.37
N GLN A 27 6.22 6.95 -43.42
CA GLN A 27 6.10 7.24 -41.98
C GLN A 27 6.71 8.60 -41.63
N GLN A 28 7.91 8.91 -42.13
CA GLN A 28 8.55 10.21 -41.91
C GLN A 28 7.79 11.38 -42.57
N ALA A 29 7.07 11.10 -43.66
CA ALA A 29 6.24 12.09 -44.33
C ALA A 29 4.85 12.29 -43.68
N GLY A 30 4.52 11.53 -42.62
CA GLY A 30 3.19 11.54 -42.00
C GLY A 30 2.07 11.03 -42.91
N GLN A 31 2.42 10.34 -44.01
CA GLN A 31 1.47 9.80 -44.98
C GLN A 31 1.09 8.37 -44.59
N TRP A 32 0.36 8.26 -43.47
CA TRP A 32 0.07 6.99 -42.83
C TRP A 32 -0.78 6.02 -43.68
N ALA A 33 -1.68 6.55 -44.52
CA ALA A 33 -2.49 5.72 -45.40
C ALA A 33 -1.65 4.95 -46.43
N GLU A 34 -0.65 5.60 -47.04
CA GLU A 34 0.26 4.96 -47.99
C GLU A 34 1.26 4.04 -47.27
N ALA A 35 1.76 4.46 -46.10
CA ALA A 35 2.59 3.61 -45.26
C ALA A 35 1.88 2.29 -44.92
N TYR A 36 0.62 2.37 -44.50
CA TYR A 36 -0.19 1.21 -44.15
C TYR A 36 -0.44 0.29 -45.36
N ARG A 37 -0.73 0.86 -46.55
CA ARG A 37 -0.89 0.08 -47.79
C ARG A 37 0.35 -0.73 -48.13
N VAL A 38 1.54 -0.10 -48.06
CA VAL A 38 2.82 -0.77 -48.31
C VAL A 38 3.07 -1.88 -47.27
N ALA A 39 2.82 -1.59 -46.00
CA ALA A 39 2.98 -2.57 -44.93
C ALA A 39 2.03 -3.77 -45.08
N LYS A 40 0.77 -3.54 -45.48
CA LYS A 40 -0.22 -4.60 -45.67
C LYS A 40 0.08 -5.48 -46.89
N ALA A 41 0.60 -4.88 -47.96
CA ALA A 41 0.94 -5.59 -49.20
C ALA A 41 2.24 -6.42 -49.10
N SER A 42 3.25 -5.95 -48.36
CA SER A 42 4.60 -6.53 -48.40
C SER A 42 5.23 -6.81 -47.05
N GLY A 43 4.71 -6.23 -45.97
CA GLY A 43 5.29 -6.32 -44.62
C GLY A 43 4.73 -7.44 -43.73
N GLY A 44 3.68 -8.14 -44.14
CA GLY A 44 3.02 -9.16 -43.30
C GLY A 44 2.27 -8.56 -42.10
N ILE A 45 1.73 -9.43 -41.23
CA ILE A 45 0.77 -9.05 -40.18
C ILE A 45 1.36 -8.04 -39.19
N LEU A 46 2.50 -8.36 -38.61
CA LEU A 46 3.16 -7.53 -37.61
C LEU A 46 3.40 -6.08 -38.09
N ASN A 47 3.84 -5.89 -39.34
CA ASN A 47 4.24 -4.57 -39.83
C ASN A 47 3.05 -3.66 -40.15
N HIS A 48 1.94 -4.21 -40.64
CA HIS A 48 0.75 -3.39 -40.88
C HIS A 48 0.01 -3.08 -39.58
N GLU A 49 -0.05 -4.01 -38.63
CA GLU A 49 -0.55 -3.73 -37.27
C GLU A 49 0.32 -2.68 -36.56
N GLN A 50 1.65 -2.77 -36.69
CA GLN A 50 2.59 -1.75 -36.20
C GLN A 50 2.32 -0.38 -36.82
N THR A 51 2.10 -0.33 -38.13
CA THR A 51 1.85 0.93 -38.84
C THR A 51 0.50 1.52 -38.45
N ALA A 52 -0.53 0.69 -38.25
CA ALA A 52 -1.84 1.11 -37.74
C ALA A 52 -1.73 1.70 -36.32
N TYR A 53 -0.95 1.07 -35.44
CA TYR A 53 -0.65 1.59 -34.11
C TYR A 53 0.05 2.96 -34.16
N LEU A 54 1.11 3.09 -34.97
CA LEU A 54 1.84 4.35 -35.10
C LEU A 54 0.97 5.47 -35.67
N TRP A 55 0.10 5.14 -36.63
CA TRP A 55 -0.88 6.08 -37.16
C TRP A 55 -1.84 6.55 -36.07
N ALA A 56 -2.47 5.62 -35.35
CA ALA A 56 -3.38 5.95 -34.26
C ALA A 56 -2.70 6.79 -33.16
N ARG A 57 -1.46 6.45 -32.78
CA ARG A 57 -0.65 7.21 -31.80
C ARG A 57 -0.34 8.63 -32.27
N SER A 58 -0.06 8.82 -33.57
CA SER A 58 0.22 10.15 -34.12
C SER A 58 -0.99 11.09 -34.11
N LEU A 59 -2.21 10.53 -34.17
CA LEU A 59 -3.46 11.28 -34.10
C LEU A 59 -3.91 11.53 -32.66
N GLY A 60 -3.61 10.60 -31.75
CA GLY A 60 -4.20 10.54 -30.41
C GLY A 60 -5.53 9.79 -30.40
N ILE A 61 -5.96 9.34 -29.22
CA ILE A 61 -7.09 8.39 -29.05
C ILE A 61 -8.39 8.90 -29.70
N GLU A 62 -8.82 10.12 -29.37
CA GLU A 62 -10.10 10.67 -29.87
C GLU A 62 -10.13 10.86 -31.39
N ALA A 63 -9.03 11.42 -31.95
CA ALA A 63 -8.92 11.65 -33.37
C ALA A 63 -8.76 10.35 -34.16
N ALA A 64 -8.06 9.36 -33.57
CA ALA A 64 -7.93 8.02 -34.13
C ALA A 64 -9.30 7.33 -34.22
N ILE A 65 -10.11 7.37 -33.15
CA ILE A 65 -11.45 6.77 -33.15
C ILE A 65 -12.38 7.45 -34.16
N SER A 66 -12.27 8.77 -34.31
CA SER A 66 -13.11 9.54 -35.23
C SER A 66 -12.71 9.38 -36.70
N SER A 67 -11.43 9.17 -36.98
CA SER A 67 -10.87 9.24 -38.34
C SER A 67 -10.48 7.89 -38.93
N LEU A 68 -10.17 6.89 -38.09
CA LEU A 68 -9.75 5.57 -38.52
C LEU A 68 -10.94 4.60 -38.56
N GLY A 69 -10.93 3.70 -39.55
CA GLY A 69 -11.92 2.63 -39.64
C GLY A 69 -11.74 1.57 -38.55
N GLN A 70 -12.80 0.80 -38.27
CA GLN A 70 -12.79 -0.23 -37.22
C GLN A 70 -11.67 -1.26 -37.41
N GLU A 71 -11.37 -1.68 -38.64
CA GLU A 71 -10.28 -2.64 -38.92
C GLU A 71 -8.91 -2.12 -38.48
N LEU A 72 -8.58 -0.88 -38.83
CA LEU A 72 -7.32 -0.24 -38.43
C LEU A 72 -7.22 -0.05 -36.91
N LEU A 73 -8.34 0.26 -36.25
CA LEU A 73 -8.39 0.37 -34.80
C LEU A 73 -8.16 -0.98 -34.12
N VAL A 74 -8.74 -2.07 -34.64
CA VAL A 74 -8.49 -3.44 -34.14
C VAL A 74 -7.01 -3.81 -34.29
N GLU A 75 -6.42 -3.55 -35.45
CA GLU A 75 -5.00 -3.82 -35.71
C GLU A 75 -4.08 -2.97 -34.80
N ALA A 76 -4.41 -1.70 -34.58
CA ALA A 76 -3.72 -0.85 -33.62
C ALA A 76 -3.81 -1.40 -32.19
N ILE A 77 -4.99 -1.88 -31.77
CA ILE A 77 -5.18 -2.51 -30.45
C ILE A 77 -4.33 -3.78 -30.32
N ASN A 78 -4.31 -4.64 -31.34
CA ASN A 78 -3.51 -5.87 -31.33
C ASN A 78 -2.04 -5.56 -31.06
N PHE A 79 -1.49 -4.62 -31.81
CA PHE A 79 -0.08 -4.25 -31.67
C PHE A 79 0.21 -3.51 -30.35
N SER A 80 -0.75 -2.71 -29.85
CA SER A 80 -0.65 -2.08 -28.53
C SER A 80 -0.50 -3.12 -27.44
N VAL A 81 -1.32 -4.18 -27.48
CA VAL A 81 -1.24 -5.32 -26.55
C VAL A 81 0.10 -6.06 -26.69
N THR A 82 0.57 -6.32 -27.92
CA THR A 82 1.89 -6.94 -28.16
C THR A 82 3.04 -6.14 -27.55
N ARG A 83 2.92 -4.81 -27.52
CA ARG A 83 3.92 -3.91 -26.92
C ARG A 83 3.70 -3.64 -25.43
N SER A 84 2.66 -4.21 -24.83
CA SER A 84 2.22 -3.90 -23.47
C SER A 84 1.82 -2.43 -23.24
N ASP A 85 1.43 -1.72 -24.30
CA ASP A 85 0.84 -0.37 -24.23
C ASP A 85 -0.67 -0.47 -23.94
N PHE A 86 -0.99 -0.97 -22.75
CA PHE A 86 -2.37 -1.26 -22.36
C PHE A 86 -3.19 0.00 -22.13
N GLU A 87 -2.59 1.10 -21.68
CA GLU A 87 -3.26 2.39 -21.51
C GLU A 87 -3.86 2.87 -22.85
N PHE A 88 -3.07 2.83 -23.92
CA PHE A 88 -3.54 3.19 -25.25
C PHE A 88 -4.58 2.19 -25.79
N ALA A 89 -4.37 0.89 -25.58
CA ALA A 89 -5.32 -0.14 -25.98
C ALA A 89 -6.69 0.05 -25.30
N PHE A 90 -6.71 0.29 -23.99
CA PHE A 90 -7.93 0.60 -23.25
C PHE A 90 -8.57 1.89 -23.76
N GLY A 91 -7.80 2.94 -24.01
CA GLY A 91 -8.31 4.19 -24.57
C GLY A 91 -9.08 3.99 -25.89
N LEU A 92 -8.54 3.18 -26.80
CA LEU A 92 -9.19 2.85 -28.07
C LEU A 92 -10.45 1.97 -27.89
N CYS A 93 -10.48 1.09 -26.89
CA CYS A 93 -11.62 0.22 -26.61
C CYS A 93 -12.81 0.94 -25.96
N HIS A 94 -12.58 1.79 -24.95
CA HIS A 94 -13.66 2.40 -24.17
C HIS A 94 -14.54 3.38 -24.98
N ARG A 95 -14.00 3.96 -26.05
CA ARG A 95 -14.69 4.97 -26.88
C ARG A 95 -14.85 4.59 -28.36
N GLY A 96 -14.23 3.49 -28.79
CA GLY A 96 -14.26 3.04 -30.18
C GLY A 96 -14.65 1.57 -30.29
N VAL A 97 -13.67 0.68 -30.22
CA VAL A 97 -13.84 -0.75 -30.52
C VAL A 97 -14.15 -1.55 -29.25
N VAL A 98 -15.36 -1.38 -28.73
CA VAL A 98 -15.80 -1.95 -27.44
C VAL A 98 -15.72 -3.49 -27.41
N HIS A 99 -15.98 -4.17 -28.54
CA HIS A 99 -15.94 -5.63 -28.60
C HIS A 99 -14.53 -6.23 -28.33
N ARG A 100 -13.46 -5.43 -28.43
CA ARG A 100 -12.09 -5.86 -28.11
C ARG A 100 -11.73 -5.67 -26.64
N LEU A 101 -12.57 -5.03 -25.84
CA LEU A 101 -12.27 -4.71 -24.44
C LEU A 101 -11.96 -5.96 -23.61
N GLN A 102 -12.76 -7.02 -23.74
CA GLN A 102 -12.53 -8.28 -23.01
C GLN A 102 -11.17 -8.91 -23.38
N PHE A 103 -10.79 -8.86 -24.66
CA PHE A 103 -9.48 -9.34 -25.10
C PHE A 103 -8.33 -8.54 -24.49
N VAL A 104 -8.45 -7.20 -24.45
CA VAL A 104 -7.43 -6.34 -23.84
C VAL A 104 -7.34 -6.58 -22.32
N GLN A 105 -8.47 -6.72 -21.63
CA GLN A 105 -8.52 -7.05 -20.20
C GLN A 105 -7.85 -8.39 -19.89
N GLN A 106 -8.15 -9.42 -20.69
CA GLN A 106 -7.52 -10.73 -20.53
C GLN A 106 -6.00 -10.63 -20.70
N LYS A 107 -5.54 -9.98 -21.77
CA LYS A 107 -4.11 -9.84 -22.06
C LYS A 107 -3.39 -8.97 -21.04
N TYR A 108 -4.07 -7.97 -20.50
CA TYR A 108 -3.56 -7.15 -19.40
C TYR A 108 -3.38 -7.99 -18.13
N ALA A 109 -4.38 -8.79 -17.75
CA ALA A 109 -4.29 -9.68 -16.60
C ALA A 109 -3.16 -10.72 -16.75
N GLU A 110 -3.01 -11.31 -17.93
CA GLU A 110 -1.90 -12.21 -18.26
C GLU A 110 -0.54 -11.50 -18.12
N ASN A 111 -0.43 -10.26 -18.58
CA ASN A 111 0.79 -9.47 -18.46
C ASN A 111 1.13 -9.17 -16.99
N LEU A 112 0.17 -8.74 -16.18
CA LEU A 112 0.36 -8.50 -14.75
C LEU A 112 0.77 -9.79 -14.02
N ALA A 113 0.14 -10.92 -14.35
CA ALA A 113 0.49 -12.22 -13.77
C ALA A 113 1.92 -12.63 -14.12
N GLU A 114 2.35 -12.40 -15.36
CA GLU A 114 3.73 -12.68 -15.79
C GLU A 114 4.73 -11.78 -15.05
N LYS A 115 4.41 -10.49 -14.87
CA LYS A 115 5.26 -9.57 -14.10
C LYS A 115 5.43 -10.01 -12.65
N ARG A 116 4.35 -10.44 -11.99
CA ARG A 116 4.42 -11.03 -10.64
C ARG A 116 5.26 -12.32 -10.61
N ARG A 117 5.11 -13.19 -11.61
CA ARG A 117 5.88 -14.43 -11.73
C ARG A 117 7.38 -14.15 -11.86
N LEU A 118 7.76 -13.18 -12.71
CA LEU A 118 9.14 -12.75 -12.87
C LEU A 118 9.71 -12.14 -11.58
N ALA A 119 8.91 -11.34 -10.86
CA ALA A 119 9.31 -10.78 -9.56
C ALA A 119 9.69 -11.91 -8.57
N GLU A 120 8.88 -12.96 -8.51
CA GLU A 120 9.13 -14.12 -7.66
C GLU A 120 10.39 -14.90 -8.07
N GLU A 121 10.63 -15.07 -9.37
CA GLU A 121 11.87 -15.68 -9.88
C GLU A 121 13.12 -14.86 -9.50
N PHE A 122 13.07 -13.54 -9.63
CA PHE A 122 14.15 -12.66 -9.21
C PHE A 122 14.39 -12.73 -7.70
N LYS A 123 13.32 -12.77 -6.90
CA LYS A 123 13.39 -12.96 -5.45
C LYS A 123 14.12 -14.26 -5.10
N GLN A 124 13.79 -15.37 -5.76
CA GLN A 124 14.43 -16.67 -5.52
C GLN A 124 15.92 -16.70 -5.92
N ARG A 125 16.33 -15.88 -6.90
CA ARG A 125 17.74 -15.71 -7.29
C ARG A 125 18.50 -14.73 -6.38
N GLY A 126 17.81 -14.02 -5.49
CA GLY A 126 18.40 -12.97 -4.65
C GLY A 126 18.57 -11.62 -5.36
N GLU A 127 17.98 -11.45 -6.55
CA GLU A 127 18.02 -10.20 -7.33
C GLU A 127 16.90 -9.25 -6.89
N PHE A 128 16.96 -8.78 -5.63
CA PHE A 128 15.86 -8.05 -5.00
C PHE A 128 15.49 -6.74 -5.68
N GLN A 129 16.45 -6.02 -6.26
CA GLN A 129 16.17 -4.77 -6.97
C GLN A 129 15.36 -5.03 -8.26
N ALA A 130 15.72 -6.06 -9.02
CA ALA A 130 14.94 -6.48 -10.19
C ALA A 130 13.55 -6.99 -9.81
N ALA A 131 13.43 -7.67 -8.66
CA ALA A 131 12.14 -8.07 -8.11
C ALA A 131 11.27 -6.86 -7.72
N GLU A 132 11.84 -5.86 -7.03
CA GLU A 132 11.15 -4.59 -6.72
C GLU A 132 10.62 -3.94 -8.00
N GLU A 133 11.47 -3.79 -9.03
CA GLU A 133 11.05 -3.21 -10.31
C GLU A 133 9.85 -3.94 -10.91
N GLN A 134 9.82 -5.28 -10.89
CA GLN A 134 8.68 -6.04 -11.41
C GLN A 134 7.41 -5.90 -10.55
N TYR A 135 7.53 -5.82 -9.22
CA TYR A 135 6.38 -5.56 -8.34
C TYR A 135 5.82 -4.14 -8.53
N MET A 136 6.70 -3.16 -8.72
CA MET A 136 6.28 -1.78 -8.98
C MET A 136 5.57 -1.62 -10.33
N LEU A 137 5.92 -2.42 -11.35
CA LEU A 137 5.22 -2.42 -12.64
C LEU A 137 3.76 -2.86 -12.56
N VAL A 138 3.35 -3.52 -11.47
CA VAL A 138 1.98 -3.96 -11.22
C VAL A 138 1.35 -3.23 -10.03
N ASP A 139 1.97 -2.12 -9.58
CA ASP A 139 1.59 -1.32 -8.41
C ASP A 139 1.47 -2.12 -7.10
N ASP A 140 2.20 -3.24 -7.00
CA ASP A 140 2.15 -4.17 -5.86
C ASP A 140 3.32 -3.87 -4.89
N TRP A 141 3.38 -2.64 -4.40
CA TRP A 141 4.44 -2.18 -3.51
C TRP A 141 4.45 -2.94 -2.17
N THR A 142 3.31 -3.48 -1.74
CA THR A 142 3.19 -4.29 -0.52
C THR A 142 3.95 -5.60 -0.64
N ALA A 143 3.89 -6.28 -1.80
CA ALA A 143 4.71 -7.46 -2.06
C ALA A 143 6.22 -7.15 -2.01
N ALA A 144 6.65 -6.00 -2.55
CA ALA A 144 8.04 -5.55 -2.48
C ALA A 144 8.47 -5.24 -1.03
N VAL A 145 7.61 -4.59 -0.24
CA VAL A 145 7.85 -4.35 1.20
C VAL A 145 8.01 -5.67 1.94
N ASN A 146 7.10 -6.62 1.76
CA ASN A 146 7.14 -7.93 2.42
C ASN A 146 8.42 -8.71 2.06
N MET A 147 8.84 -8.65 0.81
CA MET A 147 10.13 -9.22 0.38
C MET A 147 11.30 -8.61 1.17
N TYR A 148 11.36 -7.29 1.30
CA TYR A 148 12.44 -6.63 2.04
C TYR A 148 12.41 -6.92 3.54
N GLN A 149 11.22 -7.03 4.14
CA GLN A 149 11.05 -7.44 5.53
C GLN A 149 11.64 -8.84 5.77
N GLN A 150 11.32 -9.82 4.92
CA GLN A 150 11.83 -11.19 5.03
C GLN A 150 13.36 -11.25 4.94
N MET A 151 13.98 -10.31 4.22
CA MET A 151 15.43 -10.21 4.08
C MET A 151 16.10 -9.36 5.18
N GLY A 152 15.32 -8.80 6.11
CA GLY A 152 15.83 -7.87 7.13
C GLY A 152 16.30 -6.51 6.58
N ARG A 153 15.95 -6.19 5.33
CA ARG A 153 16.29 -4.91 4.65
C ARG A 153 15.24 -3.84 4.94
N TRP A 154 15.11 -3.51 6.22
CA TRP A 154 14.05 -2.62 6.70
C TRP A 154 14.13 -1.19 6.19
N SER A 155 15.32 -0.68 5.87
CA SER A 155 15.49 0.64 5.26
C SER A 155 14.78 0.76 3.91
N ASP A 156 14.87 -0.29 3.08
CA ASP A 156 14.22 -0.33 1.77
C ASP A 156 12.71 -0.51 1.90
N ALA A 157 12.27 -1.36 2.83
CA ALA A 157 10.86 -1.51 3.18
C ALA A 157 10.25 -0.19 3.66
N TYR A 158 10.95 0.55 4.53
CA TYR A 158 10.52 1.85 5.04
C TYR A 158 10.43 2.90 3.92
N ARG A 159 11.43 2.96 3.02
CA ARG A 159 11.42 3.85 1.85
C ARG A 159 10.19 3.60 0.97
N LEU A 160 9.88 2.35 0.67
CA LEU A 160 8.73 2.00 -0.14
C LEU A 160 7.41 2.38 0.55
N ALA A 161 7.26 2.06 1.83
CA ALA A 161 6.08 2.43 2.60
C ALA A 161 5.90 3.95 2.74
N GLN A 162 7.00 4.72 2.82
CA GLN A 162 6.94 6.18 2.85
C GLN A 162 6.57 6.79 1.48
N THR A 163 6.98 6.16 0.38
CA THR A 163 6.78 6.70 -0.97
C THR A 163 5.42 6.33 -1.55
N PHE A 164 4.98 5.10 -1.33
CA PHE A 164 3.78 4.52 -1.95
C PHE A 164 2.69 4.11 -0.96
N GLY A 165 3.06 3.90 0.30
CA GLY A 165 2.12 3.53 1.37
C GLY A 165 1.47 4.74 2.02
N ASP A 166 0.51 4.45 2.90
CA ASP A 166 -0.11 5.44 3.78
C ASP A 166 0.70 5.61 5.08
N GLU A 167 0.31 6.60 5.89
CA GLU A 167 0.99 6.88 7.16
C GLU A 167 0.90 5.69 8.13
N SER A 168 -0.18 4.92 8.06
CA SER A 168 -0.39 3.70 8.85
C SER A 168 0.63 2.61 8.50
N ALA A 169 0.79 2.30 7.21
CA ALA A 169 1.78 1.34 6.73
C ALA A 169 3.19 1.75 7.14
N ARG A 170 3.56 3.03 6.94
CA ARG A 170 4.88 3.55 7.35
C ARG A 170 5.15 3.32 8.85
N LYS A 171 4.22 3.72 9.71
CA LYS A 171 4.33 3.54 11.16
C LYS A 171 4.44 2.06 11.55
N GLN A 172 3.68 1.19 10.90
CA GLN A 172 3.75 -0.25 11.13
C GLN A 172 5.11 -0.84 10.73
N ILE A 173 5.69 -0.41 9.61
CA ILE A 173 7.05 -0.81 9.21
C ILE A 173 8.09 -0.30 10.21
N SER A 174 7.95 0.93 10.71
CA SER A 174 8.84 1.47 11.77
C SER A 174 8.83 0.60 13.03
N TYR A 175 7.64 0.20 13.48
CA TYR A 175 7.47 -0.69 14.62
C TYR A 175 8.09 -2.08 14.39
N LEU A 176 7.81 -2.71 13.24
CA LEU A 176 8.37 -4.03 12.92
C LEU A 176 9.88 -3.98 12.75
N TRP A 177 10.41 -2.89 12.17
CA TRP A 177 11.84 -2.66 12.08
C TRP A 177 12.47 -2.59 13.46
N ALA A 178 11.96 -1.72 14.34
CA ALA A 178 12.47 -1.62 15.71
C ALA A 178 12.40 -2.95 16.46
N LYS A 179 11.31 -3.72 16.29
CA LYS A 179 11.09 -5.01 16.96
C LYS A 179 12.02 -6.12 16.46
N SER A 180 12.49 -6.02 15.21
CA SER A 180 13.42 -6.98 14.63
C SER A 180 14.88 -6.79 15.07
N LEU A 181 15.18 -5.66 15.72
CA LEU A 181 16.52 -5.28 16.14
C LEU A 181 16.75 -5.58 17.62
N ASP A 182 18.02 -5.74 17.99
CA ASP A 182 18.43 -5.73 19.39
C ASP A 182 18.45 -4.29 19.95
N VAL A 183 18.48 -4.20 21.27
CA VAL A 183 18.40 -2.94 22.01
C VAL A 183 19.50 -1.97 21.55
N GLU A 184 20.70 -2.47 21.27
CA GLU A 184 21.83 -1.69 20.78
C GLU A 184 21.65 -1.18 19.35
N ALA A 185 21.08 -1.98 18.42
CA ALA A 185 20.84 -1.54 17.04
C ALA A 185 19.68 -0.55 16.92
N ILE A 186 18.70 -0.58 17.83
CA ILE A 186 17.60 0.40 17.86
C ILE A 186 18.14 1.83 18.04
N LYS A 187 19.25 2.03 18.78
CA LYS A 187 19.89 3.35 18.95
C LYS A 187 20.42 3.94 17.65
N LEU A 188 20.64 3.11 16.63
CA LEU A 188 21.11 3.55 15.32
C LEU A 188 19.96 3.97 14.39
N LEU A 189 18.71 3.76 14.80
CA LEU A 189 17.54 4.22 14.05
C LEU A 189 17.37 5.73 14.16
N THR A 190 16.72 6.31 13.16
CA THR A 190 16.34 7.73 13.21
C THR A 190 15.27 7.97 14.26
N GLN A 191 15.31 9.14 14.93
CA GLN A 191 14.34 9.50 15.97
C GLN A 191 12.89 9.35 15.50
N GLN A 192 12.62 9.70 14.23
CA GLN A 192 11.29 9.57 13.63
C GLN A 192 10.77 8.11 13.64
N VAL A 193 11.63 7.14 13.29
CA VAL A 193 11.26 5.71 13.30
C VAL A 193 10.98 5.24 14.73
N ILE A 194 11.76 5.71 15.69
CA ILE A 194 11.59 5.38 17.12
C ILE A 194 10.27 5.95 17.66
N ASP A 195 9.97 7.23 17.38
CA ASP A 195 8.73 7.87 17.80
C ASP A 195 7.50 7.18 17.20
N GLU A 196 7.57 6.81 15.92
CA GLU A 196 6.52 6.03 15.24
C GLU A 196 6.35 4.64 15.86
N ALA A 197 7.45 3.94 16.17
CA ALA A 197 7.42 2.64 16.81
C ALA A 197 6.82 2.70 18.22
N ILE A 198 7.17 3.70 19.03
CA ILE A 198 6.57 3.95 20.36
C ILE A 198 5.05 4.08 20.25
N ASN A 199 4.57 4.79 19.22
CA ASN A 199 3.15 5.02 19.01
C ASN A 199 2.40 3.74 18.66
N VAL A 200 2.96 2.94 17.78
CA VAL A 200 2.35 1.68 17.34
C VAL A 200 2.42 0.61 18.45
N SER A 201 3.53 0.51 19.20
CA SER A 201 3.63 -0.40 20.35
C SER A 201 2.53 -0.14 21.38
N LEU A 202 2.25 1.13 21.67
CA LEU A 202 1.18 1.52 22.60
C LEU A 202 -0.21 1.15 22.05
N ASN A 203 -0.46 1.40 20.76
CA ASN A 203 -1.74 1.05 20.12
C ASN A 203 -1.96 -0.47 20.07
N ASN A 204 -0.89 -1.25 19.89
CA ASN A 204 -0.92 -2.70 19.85
C ASN A 204 -0.92 -3.37 21.24
N GLY A 205 -0.78 -2.58 22.32
CA GLY A 205 -0.67 -3.10 23.69
C GLY A 205 0.64 -3.84 23.99
N ASP A 206 1.70 -3.62 23.19
CA ASP A 206 3.03 -4.19 23.42
C ASP A 206 3.82 -3.31 24.41
N PHE A 207 3.39 -3.33 25.68
CA PHE A 207 3.88 -2.43 26.73
C PHE A 207 5.35 -2.66 27.10
N ASN A 208 5.82 -3.91 27.08
CA ASN A 208 7.23 -4.22 27.35
C ASN A 208 8.14 -3.56 26.32
N PHE A 209 7.84 -3.76 25.03
CA PHE A 209 8.64 -3.16 23.97
C PHE A 209 8.51 -1.63 23.92
N PHE A 210 7.31 -1.11 24.22
CA PHE A 210 7.11 0.33 24.39
C PHE A 210 8.00 0.93 25.49
N LEU A 211 8.10 0.29 26.65
CA LEU A 211 8.95 0.74 27.76
C LEU A 211 10.44 0.72 27.37
N ASP A 212 10.88 -0.36 26.75
CA ASP A 212 12.25 -0.49 26.24
C ASP A 212 12.59 0.67 25.28
N LEU A 213 11.69 1.01 24.35
CA LEU A 213 11.88 2.14 23.44
C LEU A 213 11.91 3.50 24.16
N CYS A 214 11.09 3.71 25.19
CA CYS A 214 11.07 4.94 25.99
C CYS A 214 12.37 5.14 26.78
N HIS A 215 12.90 4.06 27.37
CA HIS A 215 14.17 4.09 28.10
C HIS A 215 15.34 4.47 27.17
N MET A 216 15.27 4.01 25.93
CA MET A 216 16.33 4.11 24.94
C MET A 216 16.34 5.45 24.18
N SER A 217 15.17 6.01 23.88
CA SER A 217 15.01 7.33 23.25
C SER A 217 15.32 8.49 24.20
N GLY A 218 15.56 8.22 25.49
CA GLY A 218 15.76 9.26 26.50
C GLY A 218 14.47 10.03 26.85
N VAL A 219 13.31 9.57 26.38
CA VAL A 219 11.98 10.05 26.80
C VAL A 219 11.68 9.48 28.19
N VAL A 220 12.46 9.92 29.17
CA VAL A 220 12.38 9.49 30.57
C VAL A 220 11.56 10.50 31.35
N ASP A 221 10.24 10.37 31.26
CA ASP A 221 9.40 10.89 32.33
C ASP A 221 9.39 9.86 33.46
N HIS A 222 10.41 9.97 34.32
CA HIS A 222 10.75 9.24 35.56
C HIS A 222 9.56 8.85 36.47
N GLN A 223 8.36 9.35 36.22
CA GLN A 223 7.11 8.95 36.89
C GLN A 223 6.36 7.80 36.19
N ILE A 224 6.53 7.60 34.88
CA ILE A 224 5.98 6.49 34.10
C ILE A 224 6.79 5.21 34.37
N HIS A 225 8.12 5.34 34.38
CA HIS A 225 9.09 4.28 34.68
C HIS A 225 8.79 3.53 35.98
N HIS A 226 8.68 4.26 37.09
CA HIS A 226 8.50 3.65 38.42
C HIS A 226 7.07 3.13 38.65
N SER A 227 6.11 3.49 37.78
CA SER A 227 4.71 3.09 37.88
C SER A 227 4.36 1.92 36.96
N LEU A 228 5.19 1.63 35.96
CA LEU A 228 5.00 0.53 35.02
C LEU A 228 5.95 -0.64 35.26
N GLU A 229 7.05 -0.50 36.01
CA GLU A 229 8.02 -1.58 36.30
C GLU A 229 7.47 -2.83 37.03
N GLU A 230 6.23 -2.82 37.51
CA GLU A 230 5.60 -4.00 38.11
C GLU A 230 4.97 -4.87 37.01
N GLU A 231 5.72 -5.87 36.52
CA GLU A 231 5.37 -6.84 35.46
C GLU A 231 3.95 -7.42 35.62
N ASN A 232 3.53 -7.64 36.87
CA ASN A 232 2.21 -8.14 37.19
C ASN A 232 1.10 -7.08 36.95
N VAL A 233 1.36 -5.80 37.26
CA VAL A 233 0.40 -4.70 37.05
C VAL A 233 0.18 -4.43 35.56
N GLN A 234 1.21 -4.59 34.74
CA GLN A 234 1.09 -4.52 33.28
C GLN A 234 0.20 -5.65 32.73
N GLN A 235 0.37 -6.87 33.24
CA GLN A 235 -0.44 -8.03 32.85
C GLN A 235 -1.91 -7.88 33.27
N ALA A 236 -2.20 -7.19 34.38
CA ALA A 236 -3.56 -6.79 34.75
C ALA A 236 -4.18 -5.75 33.81
N MET A 237 -3.39 -4.74 33.42
CA MET A 237 -3.83 -3.73 32.45
C MET A 237 -4.12 -4.34 31.08
N LYS A 238 -3.35 -5.37 30.69
CA LYS A 238 -3.51 -6.15 29.46
C LYS A 238 -4.80 -6.97 29.44
N ASN A 239 -5.18 -7.56 30.56
CA ASN A 239 -6.28 -8.54 30.58
C ASN A 239 -7.67 -7.90 30.74
N ARG A 240 -7.78 -6.64 31.21
CA ARG A 240 -9.07 -5.96 31.39
C ARG A 240 -9.04 -4.44 31.13
N PRO A 241 -8.98 -3.99 29.86
CA PRO A 241 -9.20 -2.57 29.52
C PRO A 241 -10.61 -2.07 29.87
N GLU A 242 -11.61 -2.96 29.94
CA GLU A 242 -13.01 -2.65 30.28
C GLU A 242 -13.23 -2.23 31.74
N LEU A 243 -12.27 -2.51 32.63
CA LEU A 243 -12.29 -2.09 34.04
C LEU A 243 -12.36 -0.56 34.18
N TYR A 244 -11.86 0.15 33.16
CA TYR A 244 -11.97 1.60 33.02
C TYR A 244 -13.43 2.04 32.80
N ASN A 245 -14.16 1.36 31.91
CA ASN A 245 -15.53 1.70 31.53
C ASN A 245 -16.56 1.27 32.59
N ASP A 246 -16.35 0.13 33.24
CA ASP A 246 -17.28 -0.41 34.25
C ASP A 246 -17.17 0.30 35.61
N TRP A 247 -15.99 0.80 35.99
CA TRP A 247 -15.82 1.64 37.18
C TRP A 247 -16.61 2.96 37.07
N LEU A 248 -16.78 3.50 35.85
CA LEU A 248 -17.54 4.71 35.59
C LEU A 248 -19.07 4.49 35.58
N ARG A 249 -19.53 3.32 35.12
CA ARG A 249 -20.98 3.03 34.96
C ARG A 249 -21.64 2.44 36.20
N SER A 250 -20.88 1.88 37.13
CA SER A 250 -21.43 1.17 38.28
C SER A 250 -21.15 1.88 39.62
N TYR A 251 -22.03 2.81 39.99
CA TYR A 251 -22.23 3.13 41.41
C TYR A 251 -23.02 1.99 42.08
N LYS A 252 -22.44 0.78 42.09
CA LYS A 252 -22.89 -0.34 42.92
C LYS A 252 -21.78 -0.68 43.89
N PRO A 253 -21.95 -0.38 45.20
CA PRO A 253 -20.98 -0.77 46.23
C PRO A 253 -20.71 -2.28 46.14
N GLY A 254 -19.45 -2.66 45.90
CA GLY A 254 -19.00 -4.06 45.82
C GLY A 254 -18.66 -4.59 44.41
N ALA A 255 -19.18 -4.02 43.32
CA ALA A 255 -18.86 -4.48 41.96
C ALA A 255 -17.41 -4.12 41.56
N THR A 256 -16.97 -2.92 41.95
CA THR A 256 -15.60 -2.43 41.79
C THR A 256 -14.61 -3.24 42.63
N ASP A 257 -15.00 -3.62 43.84
CA ASP A 257 -14.12 -4.37 44.74
C ASP A 257 -13.95 -5.83 44.28
N ALA A 258 -14.99 -6.43 43.69
CA ALA A 258 -14.89 -7.75 43.05
C ALA A 258 -13.98 -7.73 41.81
N LEU A 259 -14.04 -6.67 40.99
CA LEU A 259 -13.15 -6.47 39.85
C LEU A 259 -11.69 -6.32 40.30
N TRP A 260 -11.43 -5.46 41.28
CA TRP A 260 -10.09 -5.29 41.84
C TRP A 260 -9.58 -6.56 42.53
N SER A 261 -10.45 -7.33 43.18
CA SER A 261 -10.07 -8.60 43.81
C SER A 261 -9.71 -9.66 42.78
N SER A 262 -10.47 -9.75 41.68
CA SER A 262 -10.17 -10.64 40.57
C SER A 262 -8.86 -10.26 39.86
N VAL A 263 -8.60 -8.96 39.74
CA VAL A 263 -7.32 -8.45 39.21
C VAL A 263 -6.17 -8.75 40.18
N ALA A 264 -6.36 -8.57 41.48
CA ALA A 264 -5.37 -8.93 42.49
C ALA A 264 -5.04 -10.43 42.51
N GLU A 265 -6.04 -11.28 42.32
CA GLU A 265 -5.86 -12.73 42.22
C GLU A 265 -5.09 -13.14 40.95
N GLU A 266 -5.35 -12.47 39.83
CA GLU A 266 -4.69 -12.70 38.54
C GLU A 266 -3.23 -12.22 38.53
N VAL A 267 -2.97 -11.10 39.19
CA VAL A 267 -1.64 -10.47 39.31
C VAL A 267 -0.80 -11.11 40.40
N GLY A 268 -1.44 -11.80 41.35
CA GLY A 268 -0.78 -12.33 42.54
C GLY A 268 -0.31 -11.26 43.53
N GLU A 269 -0.75 -10.01 43.36
CA GLU A 269 -0.40 -8.87 44.22
C GLU A 269 -1.65 -8.31 44.92
N PRO A 270 -1.53 -7.79 46.15
CA PRO A 270 -2.66 -7.20 46.86
C PRO A 270 -3.29 -6.02 46.08
N VAL A 271 -4.61 -5.90 46.17
CA VAL A 271 -5.42 -4.83 45.54
C VAL A 271 -4.83 -3.43 45.76
N ASP A 272 -4.30 -3.17 46.96
CA ASP A 272 -3.76 -1.86 47.35
C ASP A 272 -2.42 -1.53 46.67
N VAL A 273 -1.68 -2.54 46.22
CA VAL A 273 -0.45 -2.37 45.43
C VAL A 273 -0.84 -1.94 44.02
N ILE A 274 -1.79 -2.65 43.41
CA ILE A 274 -2.27 -2.41 42.03
C ILE A 274 -3.01 -1.07 41.90
N LYS A 275 -3.75 -0.65 42.92
CA LYS A 275 -4.47 0.65 42.91
C LYS A 275 -3.53 1.85 42.93
N LYS A 276 -2.31 1.74 43.46
CA LYS A 276 -1.39 2.89 43.63
C LYS A 276 -0.87 3.46 42.29
N PRO A 277 -0.35 2.65 41.35
CA PRO A 277 0.00 3.12 40.01
C PRO A 277 -1.19 3.75 39.28
N TRP A 278 -2.38 3.14 39.38
CA TRP A 278 -3.61 3.64 38.76
C TRP A 278 -3.98 5.05 39.22
N VAL A 279 -3.92 5.29 40.54
CA VAL A 279 -4.17 6.60 41.14
C VAL A 279 -3.13 7.64 40.71
N ARG A 280 -1.86 7.24 40.59
CA ARG A 280 -0.77 8.13 40.15
C ARG A 280 -0.93 8.56 38.70
N LEU A 281 -1.23 7.62 37.80
CA LEU A 281 -1.47 7.88 36.39
C LEU A 281 -2.67 8.82 36.19
N LYS A 282 -3.78 8.56 36.91
CA LYS A 282 -4.98 9.41 36.89
C LYS A 282 -4.71 10.82 37.41
N ARG A 283 -3.92 10.95 38.49
CA ARG A 283 -3.52 12.25 39.03
C ARG A 283 -2.71 13.04 38.00
N LYS A 284 -1.73 12.39 37.36
CA LYS A 284 -0.89 13.01 36.33
C LYS A 284 -1.72 13.50 35.13
N PHE A 285 -2.63 12.67 34.63
CA PHE A 285 -3.54 13.08 33.55
C PHE A 285 -4.41 14.29 33.92
N ARG A 286 -4.96 14.32 35.14
CA ARG A 286 -5.75 15.47 35.63
C ARG A 286 -4.92 16.75 35.78
N ASP A 287 -3.64 16.63 36.12
CA ASP A 287 -2.75 17.77 36.28
C ASP A 287 -2.29 18.31 34.91
N GLU A 288 -2.06 17.44 33.93
CA GLU A 288 -1.82 17.83 32.53
C GLU A 288 -3.05 18.48 31.88
N LYS A 289 -4.27 18.02 32.20
CA LYS A 289 -5.52 18.60 31.69
C LYS A 289 -5.75 20.06 32.09
N LYS A 290 -5.21 20.48 33.23
CA LYS A 290 -5.35 21.86 33.72
C LYS A 290 -4.45 22.84 32.97
N LYS A 291 -3.48 22.35 32.19
CA LYS A 291 -2.57 23.19 31.42
C LYS A 291 -3.26 23.63 30.12
N PRO A 292 -3.02 24.87 29.65
CA PRO A 292 -3.58 25.36 28.40
C PRO A 292 -3.05 24.59 27.17
N GLU A 293 -1.80 24.11 27.24
CA GLU A 293 -1.21 23.13 26.32
C GLU A 293 -0.41 22.13 27.18
N SER A 294 -0.49 20.83 26.84
CA SER A 294 0.28 19.79 27.53
C SER A 294 1.39 19.30 26.62
N ASP A 295 2.64 19.43 27.07
CA ASP A 295 3.82 18.85 26.42
C ASP A 295 3.96 17.33 26.72
N TRP A 296 3.01 16.76 27.45
CA TRP A 296 3.04 15.34 27.78
C TRP A 296 2.55 14.53 26.58
N ALA A 297 3.47 13.80 25.95
CA ALA A 297 3.20 12.98 24.75
C ALA A 297 2.05 11.96 24.92
N PHE A 298 1.68 11.63 26.15
CA PHE A 298 0.59 10.69 26.47
C PHE A 298 -0.74 11.38 26.82
N PHE A 299 -0.78 12.72 26.89
CA PHE A 299 -1.99 13.46 27.27
C PHE A 299 -3.16 13.19 26.32
N ASP A 300 -2.93 13.33 25.02
CA ASP A 300 -3.96 13.06 24.01
C ASP A 300 -4.42 11.60 23.99
N ARG A 301 -3.54 10.66 24.36
CA ARG A 301 -3.79 9.21 24.34
C ARG A 301 -4.47 8.69 25.59
N LEU A 302 -4.30 9.41 26.69
CA LEU A 302 -4.97 9.15 27.96
C LEU A 302 -6.26 9.95 28.09
N LYS A 303 -6.72 10.64 27.03
CA LYS A 303 -8.05 11.29 26.98
C LYS A 303 -9.20 10.33 27.26
N PHE A 304 -9.00 9.03 27.04
CA PHE A 304 -10.00 8.05 27.46
C PHE A 304 -10.29 8.17 28.95
N LEU A 305 -9.31 8.53 29.81
CA LEU A 305 -9.43 8.78 31.26
C LEU A 305 -10.33 9.97 31.63
N ASP A 306 -10.78 10.77 30.66
CA ASP A 306 -11.62 11.94 30.90
C ASP A 306 -13.08 11.57 31.23
N GLU A 307 -13.64 12.24 32.24
CA GLU A 307 -14.96 11.98 32.82
C GLU A 307 -16.13 12.23 31.83
N ASN A 308 -15.86 12.83 30.66
CA ASN A 308 -16.84 13.18 29.63
C ASN A 308 -16.80 12.32 28.35
N SER A 309 -15.97 11.28 28.26
CA SER A 309 -15.91 10.39 27.07
C SER A 309 -17.16 9.49 26.91
N GLY A 310 -18.11 9.56 27.84
CA GLY A 310 -19.34 8.76 27.86
C GLY A 310 -20.58 9.35 27.16
N ALA A 311 -20.50 10.52 26.50
CA ALA A 311 -21.69 11.16 25.92
C ALA A 311 -21.93 10.93 24.42
N GLU A 312 -20.92 10.49 23.65
CA GLU A 312 -21.12 10.08 22.26
C GLU A 312 -20.29 8.82 22.00
N VAL A 313 -20.89 7.67 22.29
CA VAL A 313 -20.42 6.41 21.70
C VAL A 313 -20.79 6.49 20.23
N ASP A 314 -19.87 7.04 19.44
CA ASP A 314 -19.90 6.84 18.00
C ASP A 314 -19.62 5.35 17.76
N THR A 315 -20.68 4.63 17.38
CA THR A 315 -20.74 3.18 17.26
C THR A 315 -19.79 2.61 16.20
N ASP A 316 -19.03 3.47 15.53
CA ASP A 316 -18.08 3.09 14.48
C ASP A 316 -16.72 2.62 15.03
N ASN A 317 -16.29 3.06 16.21
CA ASN A 317 -15.02 2.60 16.80
C ASN A 317 -15.09 1.18 17.42
N ALA A 318 -16.29 0.69 17.75
CA ALA A 318 -16.47 -0.69 18.23
C ALA A 318 -16.37 -1.74 17.11
N LYS A 319 -16.42 -1.33 15.83
CA LYS A 319 -16.15 -2.22 14.69
C LYS A 319 -14.66 -2.39 14.41
N ILE A 320 -13.82 -1.48 14.90
CA ILE A 320 -12.38 -1.49 14.64
C ILE A 320 -11.68 -2.61 15.42
N LEU A 321 -12.20 -2.98 16.61
CA LEU A 321 -11.56 -3.98 17.49
C LEU A 321 -11.79 -5.45 17.07
N HIS A 322 -12.70 -5.72 16.12
CA HIS A 322 -12.91 -7.07 15.56
C HIS A 322 -12.29 -7.26 14.17
N HIS A 323 -11.60 -6.25 13.62
CA HIS A 323 -10.97 -6.34 12.29
C HIS A 323 -9.44 -6.43 12.32
N PHE A 324 -8.84 -6.53 13.51
CA PHE A 324 -7.41 -6.77 13.70
C PHE A 324 -7.13 -8.24 14.03
N ASP A 325 -7.76 -9.15 13.29
CA ASP A 325 -7.08 -10.40 13.01
C ASP A 325 -5.75 -10.03 12.35
N ILE A 326 -4.70 -10.70 12.83
CA ILE A 326 -3.36 -10.78 12.27
C ILE A 326 -3.42 -10.43 10.78
N ILE A 327 -2.70 -9.40 10.34
CA ILE A 327 -2.41 -9.23 8.91
C ILE A 327 -1.52 -10.42 8.54
N ASP A 328 -2.19 -11.53 8.25
CA ASP A 328 -1.66 -12.72 7.66
C ASP A 328 -1.46 -12.39 6.19
N PHE A 329 -0.21 -12.11 5.83
CA PHE A 329 0.17 -11.89 4.44
C PHE A 329 0.12 -13.18 3.59
N SER A 330 -0.41 -14.29 4.10
CA SER A 330 -0.67 -15.51 3.31
C SER A 330 -2.01 -15.51 2.55
N GLY A 331 -2.87 -14.49 2.73
CA GLY A 331 -4.25 -14.45 2.21
C GLY A 331 -4.51 -13.67 0.92
N ALA A 332 -3.53 -13.39 0.06
CA ALA A 332 -3.72 -12.59 -1.16
C ALA A 332 -4.36 -13.36 -2.34
N THR A 333 -5.37 -14.21 -2.09
CA THR A 333 -6.07 -14.99 -3.13
C THR A 333 -7.58 -14.77 -3.21
N GLU A 334 -8.18 -13.88 -2.41
CA GLU A 334 -9.65 -13.68 -2.40
C GLU A 334 -10.16 -12.32 -2.93
N ILE A 335 -9.37 -11.54 -3.67
CA ILE A 335 -9.84 -10.30 -4.31
C ILE A 335 -10.31 -10.53 -5.77
N PHE A 336 -11.05 -11.61 -6.03
CA PHE A 336 -11.61 -11.91 -7.36
C PHE A 336 -13.14 -12.15 -7.41
N LYS A 337 -13.91 -11.75 -6.38
CA LYS A 337 -15.37 -11.95 -6.36
C LYS A 337 -16.26 -10.71 -6.30
N ILE A 338 -15.72 -9.50 -6.42
CA ILE A 338 -16.54 -8.28 -6.46
C ILE A 338 -16.36 -7.55 -7.81
N SER A 339 -16.78 -8.18 -8.90
CA SER A 339 -17.15 -7.43 -10.13
C SER A 339 -18.18 -8.10 -11.05
N THR A 340 -18.73 -9.28 -10.70
CA THR A 340 -19.78 -9.94 -11.51
C THR A 340 -21.20 -9.68 -11.02
N SER A 341 -21.46 -8.55 -10.38
CA SER A 341 -22.79 -8.20 -9.85
C SER A 341 -23.20 -6.78 -10.22
N VAL A 342 -23.10 -6.40 -11.50
CA VAL A 342 -23.98 -5.38 -12.10
C VAL A 342 -24.13 -5.69 -13.59
N ASN A 343 -25.23 -6.35 -13.96
CA ASN A 343 -26.04 -6.15 -15.18
C ASN A 343 -26.90 -7.41 -15.41
N GLU A 344 -28.10 -7.37 -14.82
CA GLU A 344 -29.30 -7.86 -15.52
C GLU A 344 -29.58 -6.98 -16.74
#